data_AF-A0A836F106-F1
#
_entry.id   AF-A0A836F106-F1
#
_cell.length_a   1.000
_cell.length_b   1.000
_cell.length_c   1.000
_cell.angle_alpha   90.00
_cell.angle_beta   90.00
_cell.angle_gamma   90.00
#
_symmetry.space_group_name_H-M   'P 1'
#
loop_
_entity.id
_entity.type
_entity.pdbx_description
1 polymer ?
#
loop_
_entity_poly.entity_id
_entity_poly.type
_entity_poly.pdbx_seq_one_letter_code
_entity_poly.pdbx_strand_id
1 'polypeptide(L)'
;MQPKMIALCTLLMFVVVVAVSSLTADAIPRHESYWDQQDDIARDEFLEILSRLSRINRPEMENNKRGLDLGLNRGYSGSQAAKHMMGLAAANYAGGPGRRRRSEQA
;
A
#
# COMPACT_ATOMS: atom_id res chain seq x y z
N MET A 1 -38.55 46.78 -43.94
CA MET A 1 -37.19 46.58 -43.39
C MET A 1 -36.44 45.66 -44.32
N GLN A 2 -35.28 46.07 -44.83
CA GLN A 2 -34.59 45.32 -45.88
C GLN A 2 -34.13 43.94 -45.35
N PRO A 3 -34.31 42.84 -46.10
CA PRO A 3 -33.97 41.48 -45.64
C PRO A 3 -32.50 41.34 -45.22
N LYS A 4 -31.64 42.19 -45.80
CA LYS A 4 -30.23 42.33 -45.45
C LYS A 4 -30.00 42.76 -44.00
N MET A 5 -30.85 43.64 -43.45
CA MET A 5 -30.74 44.10 -42.06
C MET A 5 -31.14 43.02 -41.07
N ILE A 6 -32.16 42.22 -41.40
CA ILE A 6 -32.61 41.11 -40.56
C ILE A 6 -31.53 40.02 -40.48
N ALA A 7 -30.93 39.66 -41.62
CA ALA A 7 -29.84 38.69 -41.68
C ALA A 7 -28.59 39.15 -40.90
N LEU A 8 -28.27 40.45 -40.92
CA LEU A 8 -27.17 40.99 -40.15
C LEU A 8 -27.46 40.93 -38.64
N CYS A 9 -28.67 41.31 -38.22
CA CYS A 9 -29.06 41.23 -36.81
C CYS A 9 -29.05 39.79 -36.27
N THR A 10 -29.52 38.80 -37.04
CA THR A 10 -29.51 37.40 -36.58
C THR A 10 -28.10 36.83 -36.48
N LEU A 11 -27.21 37.18 -37.41
CA LEU A 11 -25.80 36.78 -37.36
C LEU A 11 -25.09 37.38 -36.16
N LEU A 12 -25.33 38.66 -35.88
CA LEU A 12 -24.72 39.36 -34.74
C LEU A 12 -25.18 38.74 -33.41
N MET A 13 -26.47 38.41 -33.28
CA MET A 13 -26.99 37.71 -32.11
C MET A 13 -26.39 36.30 -31.95
N PHE A 14 -26.18 35.56 -33.04
CA PHE A 14 -25.55 34.25 -33.00
C PHE A 14 -24.10 34.32 -32.49
N VAL A 15 -23.31 35.29 -32.98
CA VAL A 15 -21.93 35.51 -32.53
C VAL A 15 -21.88 35.85 -31.03
N VAL A 16 -22.80 36.69 -30.55
CA VAL A 16 -22.90 37.03 -29.12
C VAL A 16 -23.21 35.79 -28.27
N VAL A 17 -24.14 34.95 -28.70
CA VAL A 17 -24.47 33.70 -27.98
C VAL A 17 -23.27 32.77 -27.91
N VAL A 18 -22.54 32.56 -29.03
CA VAL A 18 -21.34 31.72 -29.06
C VAL A 18 -20.23 32.28 -28.15
N ALA A 19 -20.03 33.60 -28.14
CA ALA A 19 -19.04 34.25 -27.28
C ALA A 19 -19.38 34.09 -25.78
N VAL A 20 -20.65 34.28 -25.40
CA VAL A 20 -21.11 34.12 -24.01
C VAL A 20 -20.99 32.67 -23.55
N SER A 21 -21.37 31.70 -24.39
CA SER A 21 -21.24 30.28 -24.07
C SER A 21 -19.78 29.84 -23.91
N SER A 22 -18.88 30.42 -24.72
CA SER A 22 -17.43 30.17 -24.61
C SER A 22 -16.85 30.73 -23.31
N LEU A 23 -17.35 31.88 -22.85
CA LEU A 23 -16.93 32.48 -21.58
C LEU A 23 -17.35 31.65 -20.36
N THR A 24 -18.50 30.96 -20.43
CA THR A 24 -18.99 30.08 -19.36
C THR A 24 -18.36 28.70 -19.35
N ALA A 25 -17.67 28.28 -20.42
CA ALA A 25 -17.05 26.96 -20.52
C ALA A 25 -15.76 26.83 -19.68
N ASP A 26 -15.14 27.95 -19.30
CA ASP A 26 -13.89 27.98 -18.52
C ASP A 26 -14.11 27.94 -16.99
N ALA A 27 -15.37 27.87 -16.55
CA ALA A 27 -15.75 27.94 -15.13
C ALA A 27 -16.36 26.63 -14.57
N ILE A 28 -16.08 25.49 -15.20
CA ILE A 28 -16.48 24.18 -14.66
C ILE A 28 -15.21 23.49 -14.12
N PRO A 29 -14.99 23.45 -12.79
CA PRO A 29 -13.98 22.57 -12.23
C PRO A 29 -14.37 21.15 -12.61
N ARG A 30 -13.53 20.51 -13.43
CA ARG A 30 -13.69 19.10 -13.82
C ARG A 30 -13.66 18.25 -12.56
N HIS A 31 -14.84 17.80 -12.12
CA HIS A 31 -15.05 17.00 -10.91
C HIS A 31 -14.43 15.58 -10.99
N GLU A 32 -13.91 15.18 -12.14
CA GLU A 32 -13.27 13.88 -12.38
C GLU A 32 -11.99 13.66 -11.54
N SER A 33 -11.16 14.69 -11.32
CA SER A 33 -9.86 14.52 -10.65
C SER A 33 -9.95 14.38 -9.12
N TYR A 34 -11.11 14.68 -8.52
CA TYR A 34 -11.27 14.59 -7.06
C TYR A 34 -11.50 13.15 -6.60
N TRP A 35 -12.24 12.35 -7.38
CA TRP A 35 -12.50 10.95 -7.07
C TRP A 35 -11.30 10.05 -7.41
N ASP A 36 -10.62 10.35 -8.52
CA ASP A 36 -9.40 9.64 -8.95
C ASP A 36 -8.28 9.73 -7.90
N GLN A 37 -8.07 10.92 -7.33
CA GLN A 37 -7.06 11.13 -6.30
C GLN A 37 -7.40 10.45 -4.96
N GLN A 38 -8.69 10.27 -4.65
CA GLN A 38 -9.12 9.58 -3.44
C GLN A 38 -8.91 8.06 -3.54
N ASP A 39 -9.14 7.49 -4.73
CA ASP A 39 -8.91 6.07 -5.00
C ASP A 39 -7.41 5.72 -4.98
N ASP A 40 -6.54 6.58 -5.51
CA ASP A 40 -5.09 6.35 -5.49
C ASP A 40 -4.52 6.35 -4.06
N ILE A 41 -4.92 7.31 -3.22
CA ILE A 41 -4.47 7.39 -1.82
C ILE A 41 -4.93 6.16 -1.03
N ALA A 42 -6.18 5.74 -1.20
CA ALA A 42 -6.73 4.57 -0.51
C ALA A 42 -6.06 3.26 -0.97
N ARG A 43 -5.69 3.16 -2.25
CA ARG A 43 -5.00 2.00 -2.81
C ARG A 43 -3.59 1.84 -2.26
N ASP A 44 -2.84 2.92 -2.14
CA ASP A 44 -1.47 2.86 -1.63
C ASP A 44 -1.43 2.46 -0.15
N GLU A 45 -2.31 3.03 0.69
CA GLU A 45 -2.45 2.67 2.10
C GLU A 45 -2.88 1.19 2.27
N PHE A 46 -3.83 0.74 1.43
CA PHE A 46 -4.28 -0.64 1.42
C PHE A 46 -3.18 -1.63 1.00
N LEU A 47 -2.39 -1.29 -0.04
CA LEU A 47 -1.25 -2.09 -0.49
C LEU A 47 -0.16 -2.15 0.58
N GLU A 48 0.07 -1.07 1.32
CA GLU A 48 1.00 -1.07 2.44
C GLU A 48 0.53 -2.02 3.55
N ILE A 49 -0.74 -1.97 3.94
CA ILE A 49 -1.32 -2.88 4.95
C ILE A 49 -1.21 -4.35 4.48
N LEU A 50 -1.54 -4.63 3.22
CA LEU A 50 -1.39 -5.97 2.64
C LEU A 50 0.07 -6.44 2.66
N SER A 51 1.02 -5.56 2.35
CA SER A 51 2.44 -5.88 2.39
C SER A 51 2.91 -6.21 3.82
N ARG A 52 2.45 -5.47 4.83
CA ARG A 52 2.72 -5.72 6.25
C ARG A 52 2.11 -7.04 6.70
N LEU A 53 0.88 -7.33 6.30
CA LEU A 53 0.20 -8.59 6.60
C LEU A 53 0.90 -9.79 5.95
N SER A 54 1.38 -9.62 4.71
CA SER A 54 2.11 -10.66 4.00
C SER A 54 3.45 -11.03 4.66
N ARG A 55 4.10 -10.08 5.34
CA ARG A 55 5.32 -10.32 6.12
C ARG A 55 5.02 -11.13 7.39
N ILE A 56 3.92 -10.81 8.08
CA ILE A 56 3.49 -11.54 9.28
C ILE A 56 3.06 -12.97 8.93
N ASN A 57 2.42 -13.16 7.77
CA ASN A 57 1.94 -14.46 7.31
C ASN A 57 3.01 -15.32 6.62
N ARG A 58 4.27 -14.86 6.59
CA ARG A 58 5.42 -15.72 6.31
C ARG A 58 6.00 -16.13 7.66
N PRO A 59 5.48 -17.17 8.33
CA PRO A 59 6.28 -17.81 9.35
C PRO A 59 7.58 -18.20 8.65
N GLU A 60 8.73 -17.79 9.18
CA GLU A 60 9.99 -18.44 8.86
C GLU A 60 9.87 -19.91 9.27
N MET A 61 9.26 -20.70 8.40
CA MET A 61 9.20 -22.15 8.41
C MET A 61 10.52 -22.70 7.84
N GLU A 62 11.64 -22.03 8.10
CA GLU A 62 12.93 -22.57 7.75
C GLU A 62 13.24 -23.68 8.76
N ASN A 63 12.87 -24.90 8.35
CA ASN A 63 13.31 -26.19 8.87
C ASN A 63 12.36 -27.00 9.79
N ASN A 64 11.04 -26.95 9.58
CA ASN A 64 10.15 -28.04 10.04
C ASN A 64 10.12 -29.25 9.07
N LYS A 65 10.80 -29.15 7.91
CA LYS A 65 10.79 -30.20 6.87
C LYS A 65 11.81 -31.34 7.11
N ARG A 66 12.45 -31.41 8.28
CA ARG A 66 13.33 -32.53 8.69
C ARG A 66 12.98 -33.13 10.06
N GLY A 67 11.77 -32.89 10.56
CA GLY A 67 11.27 -33.56 11.76
C GLY A 67 10.21 -34.58 11.38
N LEU A 68 10.57 -35.85 11.32
CA LEU A 68 9.62 -36.94 11.51
C LEU A 68 9.10 -36.81 12.95
N ASP A 69 8.08 -35.98 13.14
CA ASP A 69 7.44 -35.79 14.44
C ASP A 69 6.51 -36.99 14.67
N LEU A 70 7.05 -38.07 15.23
CA LEU A 70 6.37 -39.33 15.59
C LEU A 70 5.25 -39.14 16.64
N GLY A 71 4.56 -38.00 16.65
CA GLY A 71 3.60 -37.60 17.66
C GLY A 71 4.22 -36.95 18.90
N LEU A 72 5.47 -36.47 18.85
CA LEU A 72 6.13 -35.81 19.99
C LEU A 72 5.54 -34.41 20.25
N ASN A 73 5.02 -33.71 19.23
CA ASN A 73 4.38 -32.42 19.44
C ASN A 73 2.88 -32.50 19.83
N ARG A 74 2.26 -33.69 19.84
CA ARG A 74 0.88 -33.82 20.35
C ARG A 74 0.89 -33.63 21.87
N GLY A 75 0.51 -32.43 22.31
CA GLY A 75 0.52 -32.03 23.72
C GLY A 75 1.64 -31.06 24.09
N TYR A 76 2.40 -30.54 23.12
CA TYR A 76 3.43 -29.54 23.41
C TYR A 76 2.78 -28.20 23.78
N SER A 77 2.75 -27.91 25.08
CA SER A 77 2.21 -26.66 25.62
C SER A 77 2.99 -25.46 25.07
N GLY A 78 2.30 -24.35 24.77
CA GLY A 78 2.96 -23.11 24.30
C GLY A 78 4.05 -22.61 25.25
N SER A 79 3.94 -22.90 26.55
CA SER A 79 4.99 -22.61 27.54
C SER A 79 6.26 -23.46 27.37
N GLN A 80 6.15 -24.71 26.90
CA GLN A 80 7.28 -25.57 26.57
C GLN A 80 7.93 -25.14 25.25
N ALA A 81 7.12 -24.77 24.25
CA ALA A 81 7.62 -24.19 23.01
C ALA A 81 8.39 -22.89 23.26
N ALA A 82 7.87 -22.03 24.14
CA ALA A 82 8.54 -20.79 24.53
C ALA A 82 9.86 -21.04 25.26
N LYS A 83 9.90 -21.98 26.23
CA LYS A 83 11.15 -22.38 26.91
C LYS A 83 12.17 -22.95 25.93
N HIS A 84 11.72 -23.74 24.96
CA HIS A 84 12.58 -24.30 23.92
C HIS A 84 13.18 -23.20 23.04
N MET A 85 12.37 -22.24 22.57
CA MET A 85 12.87 -21.08 21.82
C MET A 85 13.84 -20.22 22.64
N MET A 86 13.54 -19.98 23.92
CA MET A 86 14.43 -19.25 24.82
C MET A 86 15.78 -19.98 25.00
N GLY A 87 15.76 -21.30 25.16
CA GLY A 87 16.97 -22.12 25.26
C GLY A 87 17.82 -22.08 23.98
N LEU A 88 17.18 -22.17 22.82
CA LEU A 88 17.86 -22.03 21.53
C LEU A 88 18.48 -20.63 21.36
N ALA A 89 17.75 -19.57 21.75
CA ALA A 89 18.26 -18.20 21.71
C ALA A 89 19.48 -18.02 22.64
N ALA A 90 19.44 -18.60 23.85
CA ALA A 90 20.56 -18.57 24.78
C ALA A 90 21.80 -19.32 24.24
N ALA A 91 21.61 -20.47 23.58
CA ALA A 91 22.70 -21.22 22.96
C ALA A 91 23.32 -20.49 21.74
N ASN A 92 22.49 -19.79 20.97
CA ASN A 92 22.94 -18.99 19.83
C ASN A 92 23.50 -17.62 20.24
N TYR A 93 23.42 -17.24 21.52
CA TYR A 93 23.94 -15.98 22.01
C TYR A 93 25.46 -15.88 21.79
N ALA A 94 25.85 -14.90 20.97
CA ALA A 94 27.23 -14.72 20.52
C ALA A 94 28.21 -14.32 21.65
N GLY A 95 27.70 -13.86 22.79
CA GLY A 95 28.48 -13.45 23.97
C GLY A 95 28.52 -14.49 25.09
N GLY A 96 28.16 -15.74 24.82
CA GLY A 96 28.18 -16.81 25.84
C GLY A 96 29.58 -17.08 26.39
N PRO A 97 29.71 -17.55 27.65
CA PRO A 97 31.00 -17.88 28.25
C PRO A 97 31.80 -18.84 27.37
N GLY A 98 33.05 -18.49 27.05
CA GLY A 98 33.94 -19.29 26.19
C GLY A 98 33.96 -18.89 24.70
N ARG A 99 33.05 -18.02 24.23
CA ARG A 99 33.15 -17.43 22.88
C ARG A 99 34.04 -16.19 22.91
N ARG A 100 35.23 -16.27 22.31
CA ARG A 100 36.15 -15.14 22.17
C ARG A 100 35.53 -14.05 21.29
N ARG A 101 35.56 -12.80 21.75
CA ARG A 101 35.09 -11.66 20.97
C ARG A 101 36.04 -11.49 19.78
N ARG A 102 35.50 -11.58 18.57
CA ARG A 102 36.28 -11.45 17.32
C ARG A 102 36.94 -10.07 17.16
N SER A 103 36.64 -9.13 18.05
CA SER A 103 37.20 -7.78 18.12
C SER A 103 38.53 -7.68 18.90
N GLU A 104 38.99 -8.74 19.56
CA GLU A 104 40.27 -8.75 20.29
C GLU A 104 41.43 -9.29 19.44
N GLN A 105 41.19 -9.62 18.17
CA GLN A 105 42.20 -10.01 17.18
C GLN A 105 42.09 -9.08 15.96
N ALA A 106 42.46 -7.81 16.14
CA ALA A 106 42.75 -6.86 15.08
C ALA A 106 43.89 -5.96 15.54
#